data_AF-A0A8B0SL18-F1
#
_entry.id   AF-A0A8B0SL18-F1
#
_cell.length_a   1.000
_cell.length_b   1.000
_cell.length_c   1.000
_cell.angle_alpha   90.00
_cell.angle_beta   90.00
_cell.angle_gamma   90.00
#
_symmetry.space_group_name_H-M   'P 1'
#
loop_
_entity.id
_entity.type
_entity.pdbx_description
1 polymer ?
#
loop_
_entity_poly.entity_id
_entity_poly.type
_entity_poly.pdbx_seq_one_letter_code
_entity_poly.pdbx_strand_id
1 'polypeptide(L)'
;MMRICCLIPLWWKTPDALQWLLLISMGAFGAIGHFLLIKAYTLLPAAELSPWLNAQVVAATLFSVFLFQDVLGWNFFLGTGLIVGAGVLLWWQNRRA
;
A
#
# COMPACT_ATOMS: atom_id res chain seq x y z
N MET A 1 -14.51 20.44 10.43
CA MET A 1 -14.52 18.97 10.28
C MET A 1 -14.81 18.19 11.59
N MET A 2 -14.55 18.72 12.79
CA MET A 2 -14.65 17.96 14.07
C MET A 2 -16.06 17.55 14.53
N ARG A 3 -17.12 18.19 14.02
CA ARG A 3 -18.51 18.02 14.51
C ARG A 3 -19.22 16.75 14.05
N ILE A 4 -18.76 16.13 12.96
CA ILE A 4 -19.46 14.99 12.33
C ILE A 4 -19.10 13.67 13.03
N CYS A 5 -17.93 13.61 13.69
CA CYS A 5 -17.42 12.38 14.32
C CYS A 5 -18.34 11.86 15.45
N CYS A 6 -18.92 12.75 16.24
CA CYS A 6 -19.82 12.38 17.34
C CYS A 6 -21.15 11.76 16.88
N LEU A 7 -21.53 11.92 15.60
CA LEU A 7 -22.79 11.39 15.05
C LEU A 7 -22.64 10.02 14.38
N ILE A 8 -21.41 9.58 14.09
CA ILE A 8 -21.11 8.27 13.49
C ILE A 8 -21.69 7.08 14.29
N PRO A 9 -21.62 7.04 15.64
CA PRO A 9 -22.17 5.89 16.37
C PRO A 9 -23.70 5.75 16.27
N LEU A 10 -24.44 6.81 15.93
CA LEU A 10 -25.91 6.76 15.77
C LEU A 10 -26.36 6.04 14.49
N TRP A 11 -25.46 5.85 13.52
CA TRP A 11 -25.73 5.23 12.22
C TRP A 11 -25.00 3.90 12.04
N TRP A 12 -24.59 3.27 13.14
CA TRP A 12 -23.91 1.98 13.11
C TRP A 12 -24.80 0.89 12.50
N LYS A 13 -24.40 0.37 11.33
CA LYS A 13 -24.92 -0.88 10.79
C LYS A 13 -23.98 -2.01 11.19
N THR A 14 -24.52 -3.05 11.81
CA THR A 14 -23.76 -4.28 12.09
C THR A 14 -23.29 -4.88 10.77
N PRO A 15 -21.98 -5.10 10.59
CA PRO A 15 -21.48 -5.74 9.38
C PRO A 15 -22.02 -7.15 9.25
N ASP A 16 -22.31 -7.56 8.02
CA ASP A 16 -22.68 -8.94 7.70
C ASP A 16 -21.50 -9.91 7.89
N ALA A 17 -21.74 -11.23 7.94
CA ALA A 17 -20.70 -12.23 8.16
C ALA A 17 -19.56 -12.15 7.13
N LEU A 18 -19.88 -11.85 5.87
CA LEU A 18 -18.87 -11.63 4.82
C LEU A 18 -18.03 -10.38 5.08
N GLN A 19 -18.64 -9.29 5.55
CA GLN A 19 -17.95 -8.05 5.84
C GLN A 19 -17.02 -8.20 7.04
N TRP A 20 -17.43 -8.97 8.06
CA TRP A 20 -16.57 -9.35 9.17
C TRP A 20 -15.36 -10.16 8.71
N LEU A 21 -15.57 -11.13 7.83
CA LEU A 21 -14.47 -11.92 7.28
C LEU A 21 -13.48 -11.03 6.52
N LEU A 22 -13.98 -10.13 5.67
CA LEU A 22 -13.16 -9.16 4.96
C LEU A 22 -12.36 -8.26 5.91
N LEU A 23 -13.00 -7.72 6.96
CA LEU A 23 -12.33 -6.89 7.97
C LEU A 23 -11.22 -7.63 8.69
N ILE A 24 -11.47 -8.87 9.12
CA ILE A 24 -10.47 -9.72 9.78
C ILE A 24 -9.31 -10.03 8.83
N SER A 25 -9.63 -10.39 7.58
CA SER A 25 -8.60 -10.70 6.58
C SER A 25 -7.71 -9.49 6.30
N MET A 26 -8.29 -8.30 6.15
CA MET A 26 -7.56 -7.07 5.90
C MET A 26 -6.66 -6.70 7.08
N GLY A 27 -7.16 -6.87 8.31
CA GLY A 27 -6.36 -6.71 9.53
C GLY A 27 -5.21 -7.71 9.63
N ALA A 28 -5.46 -8.99 9.29
CA ALA A 28 -4.43 -10.03 9.31
C ALA A 28 -3.32 -9.76 8.27
N PHE A 29 -3.69 -9.46 7.01
CA PHE A 29 -2.72 -9.13 5.96
C PHE A 29 -1.91 -7.88 6.31
N GLY A 30 -2.56 -6.83 6.86
CA GLY A 30 -1.88 -5.62 7.30
C GLY A 30 -0.88 -5.89 8.44
N ALA A 31 -1.30 -6.65 9.46
CA ALA A 31 -0.44 -7.02 10.58
C ALA A 31 0.76 -7.88 10.14
N ILE A 32 0.52 -8.86 9.28
CA ILE A 32 1.56 -9.72 8.71
C ILE A 32 2.56 -8.88 7.89
N GLY A 33 2.06 -8.01 7.01
CA GLY A 33 2.91 -7.13 6.20
C GLY A 33 3.78 -6.21 7.05
N HIS A 34 3.21 -5.60 8.09
CA HIS A 34 3.98 -4.77 9.04
C HIS A 34 5.00 -5.60 9.83
N PHE A 35 4.63 -6.80 10.28
CA PHE A 35 5.55 -7.68 10.99
C PHE A 35 6.75 -8.09 10.13
N LEU A 36 6.51 -8.43 8.85
CA LEU A 36 7.56 -8.70 7.86
C LEU A 36 8.47 -7.49 7.65
N LEU A 37 7.91 -6.28 7.56
CA LEU A 37 8.69 -5.04 7.46
C LEU A 37 9.59 -4.85 8.68
N ILE A 38 9.06 -5.00 9.89
CA ILE A 38 9.83 -4.89 11.13
C ILE A 38 10.97 -5.92 11.14
N LYS A 39 10.70 -7.17 10.77
CA LYS A 39 11.72 -8.21 10.62
C LYS A 39 12.76 -7.85 9.56
N ALA A 40 12.36 -7.30 8.43
CA ALA A 40 13.27 -6.91 7.36
C ALA A 40 14.27 -5.83 7.85
N TYR A 41 13.80 -4.82 8.58
CA TYR A 41 14.65 -3.80 9.21
C TYR A 41 15.65 -4.35 10.23
N THR A 42 15.39 -5.53 10.82
CA THR A 42 16.37 -6.18 11.72
C THR A 42 17.46 -6.96 10.98
N LEU A 43 17.27 -7.25 9.69
CA LEU A 43 18.20 -8.05 8.88
C LEU A 43 19.09 -7.19 7.97
N LEU A 44 18.56 -6.09 7.42
CA LEU A 44 19.27 -5.18 6.52
C LEU A 44 19.24 -3.73 7.01
N PRO A 45 20.27 -2.91 6.70
CA PRO A 45 20.27 -1.47 6.96
C PRO A 45 19.13 -0.76 6.21
N ALA A 46 18.55 0.28 6.81
CA ALA A 46 17.41 1.02 6.25
C ALA A 46 17.64 1.57 4.82
N ALA A 47 18.90 1.83 4.45
CA ALA A 47 19.28 2.31 3.11
C ALA A 47 19.07 1.25 2.02
N GLU A 48 19.33 -0.03 2.32
CA GLU A 48 19.15 -1.14 1.37
C GLU A 48 17.70 -1.60 1.27
N LEU A 49 16.87 -1.33 2.29
CA LEU A 49 15.43 -1.61 2.29
C LEU A 49 14.59 -0.53 1.63
N SER A 50 15.10 0.70 1.53
CA SER A 50 14.42 1.83 0.90
C SER A 50 13.90 1.54 -0.52
N PRO A 51 14.66 0.87 -1.42
CA PRO A 51 14.16 0.41 -2.72
C PRO A 51 12.90 -0.43 -2.64
N TRP A 52 12.81 -1.29 -1.63
CA TRP A 52 11.75 -2.29 -1.52
C TRP A 52 10.44 -1.69 -1.00
N LEU A 53 10.52 -0.73 -0.08
CA LEU A 53 9.36 0.05 0.33
C LEU A 53 8.80 0.90 -0.82
N ASN A 54 9.67 1.48 -1.66
CA ASN A 54 9.21 2.24 -2.83
C ASN A 54 8.59 1.33 -3.91
N ALA A 55 9.10 0.10 -4.07
CA ALA A 55 8.50 -0.90 -4.96
C ALA A 55 7.11 -1.38 -4.47
N GLN A 56 6.87 -1.36 -3.15
CA GLN A 56 5.57 -1.70 -2.58
C GLN A 56 4.45 -0.79 -3.11
N VAL A 57 4.73 0.50 -3.33
CA VAL A 57 3.76 1.45 -3.91
C VAL A 57 3.40 1.07 -5.35
N VAL A 58 4.39 0.66 -6.16
CA VAL A 58 4.14 0.15 -7.52
C VAL A 58 3.27 -1.11 -7.47
N ALA A 59 3.61 -2.06 -6.62
CA ALA A 59 2.88 -3.31 -6.48
C ALA A 59 1.43 -3.07 -6.02
N ALA A 60 1.21 -2.20 -5.04
CA ALA A 60 -0.13 -1.83 -4.57
C ALA A 60 -0.96 -1.18 -5.69
N THR A 61 -0.32 -0.35 -6.52
CA THR A 61 -0.95 0.31 -7.66
C THR A 61 -1.37 -0.72 -8.73
N LEU A 62 -0.49 -1.67 -9.08
CA LEU A 62 -0.81 -2.76 -10.00
C LEU A 62 -1.95 -3.63 -9.47
N PHE A 63 -1.92 -3.98 -8.18
CA PHE A 63 -2.95 -4.78 -7.55
C PHE A 63 -4.31 -4.07 -7.55
N SER A 64 -4.32 -2.75 -7.30
CA SER A 64 -5.53 -1.93 -7.36
C SER A 64 -6.14 -1.92 -8.76
N VAL A 65 -5.34 -1.72 -9.80
CA VAL A 65 -5.81 -1.77 -11.19
C VAL A 65 -6.38 -3.14 -11.54
N PHE A 66 -5.70 -4.20 -11.13
CA PHE A 66 -6.12 -5.57 -11.42
C PHE A 66 -7.46 -5.91 -10.73
N LEU A 67 -7.61 -5.55 -9.45
CA LEU A 67 -8.78 -5.94 -8.65
C LEU A 67 -10.01 -5.07 -8.94
N PHE A 68 -9.83 -3.76 -9.12
CA PHE A 68 -10.92 -2.80 -9.26
C PHE A 68 -11.25 -2.42 -10.70
N GLN A 69 -10.42 -2.86 -11.68
CA GLN A 69 -10.58 -2.53 -13.11
C GLN A 69 -10.79 -1.02 -13.35
N ASP A 70 -10.19 -0.19 -12.49
CA ASP A 70 -10.35 1.25 -12.53
C ASP A 70 -9.82 1.79 -13.86
N VAL A 71 -10.61 2.64 -14.51
CA VAL A 71 -10.22 3.29 -15.76
C VAL A 71 -9.11 4.28 -15.47
N LEU A 72 -7.90 3.90 -15.88
CA LEU A 72 -6.68 4.64 -15.60
C LEU A 72 -6.66 5.92 -16.44
N GLY A 73 -7.06 7.03 -15.82
CA GLY A 73 -6.96 8.35 -16.43
C GLY A 73 -5.51 8.80 -16.61
N TRP A 74 -5.31 9.92 -17.32
CA TRP A 74 -3.97 10.49 -17.59
C TRP A 74 -3.12 10.68 -16.32
N ASN A 75 -3.76 11.02 -15.20
CA ASN A 75 -3.12 11.18 -13.90
C ASN A 75 -2.47 9.87 -13.39
N PHE A 76 -3.05 8.71 -13.69
CA PHE A 76 -2.47 7.41 -13.34
C PHE A 76 -1.18 7.18 -14.12
N PHE A 77 -1.20 7.39 -15.44
CA PHE A 77 -0.01 7.18 -16.29
C PHE A 77 1.16 8.08 -15.86
N LEU A 78 0.88 9.34 -15.48
CA LEU A 78 1.89 10.23 -14.92
C LEU A 78 2.44 9.70 -13.58
N GLY A 79 1.55 9.28 -12.66
CA GLY A 79 1.96 8.73 -11.37
C GLY A 79 2.78 7.45 -11.52
N THR A 80 2.29 6.47 -12.27
CA THR A 80 2.97 5.20 -12.50
C THR A 80 4.27 5.37 -13.27
N GLY A 81 4.31 6.24 -14.28
CA GLY A 81 5.54 6.58 -14.99
C GLY A 81 6.60 7.18 -14.07
N LEU A 82 6.19 8.05 -13.14
CA LEU A 82 7.09 8.65 -12.15
C LEU A 82 7.61 7.62 -11.14
N ILE A 83 6.77 6.71 -10.65
CA ILE A 83 7.21 5.66 -9.71
C ILE A 83 8.10 4.61 -10.42
N VAL A 84 7.75 4.19 -11.65
CA VAL A 84 8.59 3.28 -12.45
C VAL A 84 9.94 3.95 -12.78
N GLY A 85 9.93 5.23 -13.17
CA GLY A 85 11.14 6.01 -13.40
C GLY A 85 12.02 6.12 -12.16
N ALA A 86 11.42 6.37 -10.99
CA ALA A 86 12.13 6.36 -9.71
C ALA A 86 12.72 4.99 -9.39
N GLY A 87 11.98 3.89 -9.64
CA GLY A 87 12.47 2.53 -9.46
C GLY A 87 13.66 2.19 -10.37
N VAL A 88 13.61 2.58 -11.64
CA VAL A 88 14.71 2.40 -12.60
C VAL A 88 15.93 3.23 -12.21
N LEU A 89 15.73 4.49 -11.79
CA LEU A 89 16.81 5.35 -11.31
C LEU A 89 17.49 4.77 -10.07
N LEU A 90 16.71 4.23 -9.13
CA LEU A 90 17.24 3.61 -7.91
C LEU A 90 18.03 2.33 -8.22
N TRP A 91 17.52 1.48 -9.13
CA TRP A 91 18.24 0.32 -9.63
C TRP A 91 19.56 0.72 -10.30
N TRP A 92 19.55 1.81 -11.08
CA TRP A 92 20.75 2.29 -11.75
C TRP A 92 21.76 2.90 -10.77
N GLN A 93 21.31 3.55 -9.69
CA GLN A 93 22.15 4.05 -8.62
C GLN A 93 22.80 2.91 -7.81
N ASN A 94 22.03 1.87 -7.46
CA ASN A 94 22.54 0.72 -6.72
C ASN A 94 23.58 -0.09 -7.53
N ARG A 95 23.58 0.04 -8.86
CA ARG A 95 24.58 -0.57 -9.75
C ARG A 95 25.87 0.26 -9.90
N ARG A 96 25.87 1.51 -9.42
CA ARG A 96 27.02 2.43 -9.50
C ARG A 96 27.74 2.63 -8.16
N ALA A 97 27.18 2.15 -7.05
CA ALA A 97 27.86 2.05 -5.75
C ALA A 97 28.61 0.71 -5.66
#